data_AF-A0A7V9BYG7-F1
#
_entry.id   AF-A0A7V9BYG7-F1
#
_cell.length_a   1.000
_cell.length_b   1.000
_cell.length_c   1.000
_cell.angle_alpha   90.00
_cell.angle_beta   90.00
_cell.angle_gamma   90.00
#
_symmetry.space_group_name_H-M   'P 1'
#
loop_
_entity.id
_entity.type
_entity.pdbx_description
1 polymer ?
#
loop_
_entity_poly.entity_id
_entity_poly.type
_entity_poly.pdbx_seq_one_letter_code
_entity_poly.pdbx_strand_id
1 'polypeptide(L)' 'MGPSKRVTAYPMGKCYCGCGAELVDPRAFFQAGHDKRAEARVIREEYGNVPNFLIAHGYGPDTPPPPKI' A
#
# COMPACT_ATOMS: atom_id res chain seq x y z
N MET A 1 -3.65 21.53 3.79
CA MET A 1 -3.73 20.11 4.22
C MET A 1 -3.92 20.07 5.72
N GLY A 2 -5.10 19.66 6.21
CA GLY A 2 -5.32 19.45 7.64
C GLY A 2 -4.55 18.23 8.16
N PRO A 3 -4.39 18.07 9.49
CA PRO A 3 -3.72 16.91 10.05
C PRO A 3 -4.49 15.64 9.65
N SER A 4 -3.87 14.81 8.82
CA SER A 4 -4.41 13.51 8.43
C SER A 4 -4.55 12.67 9.70
N LYS A 5 -5.79 12.40 10.12
CA LYS A 5 -6.11 11.55 11.27
C LYS A 5 -5.41 10.21 11.02
N ARG A 6 -4.37 9.88 11.79
CA ARG A 6 -3.67 8.60 11.64
C ARG A 6 -4.66 7.49 12.01
N VAL A 7 -5.16 6.78 11.01
CA VAL A 7 -5.98 5.59 11.21
C VAL A 7 -5.03 4.41 11.35
N THR A 8 -5.10 3.72 12.48
CA THR A 8 -4.37 2.47 12.70
C THR A 8 -5.23 1.30 12.22
N ALA A 9 -4.67 0.45 11.35
CA ALA A 9 -5.32 -0.78 10.91
C ALA A 9 -5.12 -1.91 11.95
N TYR A 10 -6.13 -2.75 12.13
CA TYR A 10 -6.11 -3.91 13.05
C TYR A 10 -6.49 -5.18 12.30
N PRO A 11 -5.79 -6.31 12.49
CA PRO A 11 -6.14 -7.54 11.77
C PRO A 11 -7.50 -8.06 12.25
N MET A 12 -8.36 -8.45 11.30
CA MET A 12 -9.76 -8.86 11.55
C MET A 12 -10.06 -10.27 11.04
N GLY A 13 -9.03 -11.06 10.70
CA GLY A 13 -9.19 -12.37 10.08
C GLY A 13 -9.77 -12.34 8.65
N LYS A 14 -9.82 -11.17 8.01
CA LYS A 14 -10.27 -10.99 6.62
C LYS A 14 -9.22 -10.23 5.82
N CYS A 15 -9.08 -10.60 4.54
CA CYS A 15 -8.06 -10.04 3.67
C CYS A 15 -8.33 -8.57 3.32
N TYR A 16 -7.36 -7.70 3.65
CA TYR A 16 -7.41 -6.26 3.43
C TYR A 16 -7.36 -5.84 1.95
N CYS A 17 -7.05 -6.75 1.02
CA CYS A 17 -7.14 -6.44 -0.41
C CYS A 17 -8.59 -6.29 -0.90
N GLY A 18 -9.58 -6.57 -0.05
CA GLY A 18 -11.01 -6.45 -0.37
C GLY A 18 -11.60 -7.65 -1.10
N CYS A 19 -10.88 -8.78 -1.20
CA CYS A 19 -11.41 -9.99 -1.86
C CYS A 19 -12.44 -10.76 -1.02
N GLY A 20 -12.65 -10.37 0.24
CA GLY A 20 -13.60 -11.02 1.16
C GLY A 20 -13.12 -12.34 1.77
N ALA A 21 -11.94 -12.84 1.38
CA ALA A 21 -11.40 -14.09 1.90
C ALA A 21 -11.04 -14.01 3.39
N GLU A 22 -11.28 -15.12 4.09
CA GLU A 22 -10.85 -15.32 5.47
C GLU A 22 -9.37 -15.70 5.54
N LEU A 23 -8.70 -15.29 6.60
CA LEU A 23 -7.28 -15.55 6.81
C LEU A 23 -7.10 -16.67 7.83
N VAL A 24 -6.19 -17.59 7.52
CA VAL A 24 -5.83 -18.71 8.41
C VAL A 24 -5.22 -18.18 9.71
N ASP A 25 -4.36 -17.16 9.62
CA ASP A 25 -3.86 -16.45 10.80
C ASP A 25 -4.73 -15.20 11.07
N PRO A 26 -5.44 -15.13 12.20
CA PRO A 26 -6.26 -13.96 12.56
C PRO A 26 -5.43 -12.69 12.82
N ARG A 27 -4.10 -12.79 12.92
CA ARG A 27 -3.18 -11.65 13.05
C ARG A 27 -2.66 -11.15 11.71
N ALA A 28 -2.89 -11.89 10.62
CA ALA A 28 -2.50 -11.45 9.29
C ALA A 28 -3.46 -10.38 8.75
N PHE A 29 -2.95 -9.53 7.87
CA PHE A 29 -3.75 -8.55 7.12
C PHE A 29 -4.10 -9.02 5.71
N PHE A 30 -3.23 -9.83 5.11
CA PHE A 30 -3.33 -10.23 3.71
C PHE A 30 -3.16 -11.74 3.57
N GLN A 31 -3.78 -12.31 2.53
CA GLN A 31 -3.32 -13.59 2.00
C GLN A 31 -1.96 -13.39 1.32
N ALA A 32 -1.24 -14.48 1.11
CA ALA A 32 0.06 -14.45 0.44
C ALA A 32 -0.02 -13.70 -0.91
N GLY A 33 0.76 -12.62 -1.05
CA GLY A 33 0.85 -11.79 -2.26
C GLY A 33 -0.30 -10.80 -2.49
N HIS A 34 -1.32 -10.77 -1.63
CA HIS A 34 -2.46 -9.86 -1.80
C HIS A 34 -2.16 -8.42 -1.37
N ASP A 35 -1.10 -8.21 -0.59
CA ASP A 35 -0.54 -6.91 -0.23
C ASP A 35 -0.17 -6.11 -1.49
N LYS A 36 0.60 -6.72 -2.39
CA LYS A 36 1.02 -6.09 -3.66
C LYS A 36 -0.15 -5.78 -4.57
N ARG A 37 -1.16 -6.65 -4.59
CA ARG A 37 -2.39 -6.42 -5.37
C ARG A 37 -3.18 -5.23 -4.82
N ALA A 38 -3.30 -5.14 -3.50
CA ALA A 38 -3.97 -4.02 -2.84
C ALA A 38 -3.22 -2.70 -3.11
N GLU A 39 -1.90 -2.71 -2.95
CA GLU A 39 -1.03 -1.56 -3.23
C GLU A 39 -1.15 -1.10 -4.69
N ALA A 40 -1.02 -2.02 -5.65
CA ALA A 40 -1.12 -1.70 -7.07
C ALA A 40 -2.49 -1.10 -7.43
N ARG A 41 -3.57 -1.56 -6.78
CA ARG A 41 -4.91 -1.00 -6.96
C ARG A 41 -4.96 0.45 -6.47
N VAL A 42 -4.46 0.74 -5.27
CA VAL A 42 -4.40 2.11 -4.73
C VAL A 42 -3.57 3.00 -5.63
N ILE A 43 -2.39 2.55 -6.08
CA ILE A 43 -1.53 3.32 -6.99
C ILE A 43 -2.28 3.66 -8.28
N ARG A 44 -2.99 2.69 -8.86
CA ARG A 44 -3.75 2.90 -10.10
C ARG A 44 -4.95 3.83 -9.90
N GLU A 45 -5.68 3.69 -8.80
CA GLU A 45 -6.88 4.48 -8.52
C GLU A 45 -6.54 5.93 -8.15
N GLU A 46 -5.52 6.15 -7.31
CA GLU A 46 -5.17 7.47 -6.78
C GLU A 46 -4.15 8.23 -7.65
N TYR A 47 -3.26 7.52 -8.35
CA TYR A 47 -2.14 8.13 -9.10
C TYR A 47 -2.12 7.73 -10.59
N GLY A 48 -2.94 6.75 -11.01
CA GLY A 48 -3.00 6.24 -12.37
C GLY A 48 -1.90 5.21 -12.69
N ASN A 49 -0.65 5.47 -12.30
CA ASN A 49 0.49 4.58 -12.53
C ASN A 49 1.60 4.76 -11.48
N VAL A 50 2.55 3.82 -11.48
CA VAL A 50 3.68 3.80 -10.53
C VAL A 50 4.60 5.02 -10.68
N PRO A 51 5.02 5.45 -11.88
CA PRO A 51 5.83 6.68 -12.02
C PRO A 51 5.18 7.92 -11.38
N ASN A 52 3.88 8.13 -11.59
CA ASN A 52 3.16 9.25 -10.99
C ASN A 52 3.10 9.15 -9.46
N PHE A 53 2.88 7.96 -8.92
CA PHE A 53 2.97 7.71 -7.48
C PHE A 53 4.36 8.08 -6.94
N LEU A 54 5.43 7.64 -7.59
CA LEU A 54 6.80 7.95 -7.15
C LEU A 54 7.08 9.46 -7.17
N ILE A 55 6.70 10.15 -8.26
CA ILE A 55 6.84 11.61 -8.40
C ILE A 55 6.05 12.33 -7.30
N ALA A 56 4.82 11.89 -7.01
CA ALA A 56 3.99 12.49 -5.96
C ALA A 56 4.59 12.34 -4.55
N HIS A 57 5.51 11.41 -4.34
CA HIS A 57 6.21 11.19 -3.07
C HIS A 57 7.68 11.67 -3.08
N GLY A 58 8.06 12.49 -4.07
CA GLY A 58 9.39 13.13 -4.14
C GLY A 58 10.50 12.26 -4.74
N TYR A 59 10.14 11.12 -5.33
CA TYR A 59 11.06 10.28 -6.10
C TYR A 59 11.03 10.65 -7.58
N GLY A 60 12.08 10.35 -8.33
CA GLY A 60 12.15 10.66 -9.75
C GLY A 60 13.49 10.25 -10.37
N PRO A 61 13.62 10.33 -11.69
CA PRO A 61 14.88 9.99 -12.38
C PRO A 61 16.06 10.88 -11.96
N ASP A 62 15.77 12.11 -11.53
CA ASP A 62 16.77 13.07 -11.04
C ASP A 62 16.96 13.03 -9.52
N THR A 63 16.18 12.19 -8.81
CA THR A 63 16.34 12.01 -7.36
C THR A 63 17.52 11.06 -7.11
N PRO A 64 18.52 11.45 -6.29
CA PRO A 64 19.64 10.57 -5.98
C PRO A 64 19.14 9.27 -5.33
N PRO A 65 19.77 8.12 -5.64
CA PRO A 65 19.33 6.85 -5.08
C PRO A 65 19.44 6.87 -3.55
N PRO A 66 18.57 6.11 -2.85
CA PRO A 66 18.68 5.99 -1.40
C PRO A 66 20.08 5.47 -1.01
N PRO A 67 20.63 5.91 0.14
CA PRO A 67 21.93 5.43 0.60
C PRO A 67 21.92 3.90 0.73
N LYS A 68 23.04 3.27 0.36
CA LYS A 68 23.22 1.82 0.57
C LYS A 68 23.23 1.55 2.08
N ILE A 69 22.35 0.66 2.52
CA ILE A 69 22.28 0.13 3.90
C ILE A 69 23.41 -0.86 4.11
#